data_AF-A0A4Q0ZV84-F1
#
_entry.id   AF-A0A4Q0ZV84-F1
#
_cell.length_a   1.000
_cell.length_b   1.000
_cell.length_c   1.000
_cell.angle_alpha   90.00
_cell.angle_beta   90.00
_cell.angle_gamma   90.00
#
_symmetry.space_group_name_H-M   'P 1'
#
loop_
_entity.id
_entity.type
_entity.pdbx_description
1 polymer ?
#
loop_
_entity_poly.entity_id
_entity_poly.type
_entity_poly.pdbx_seq_one_letter_code
_entity_poly.pdbx_strand_id
1 'polypeptide(L)'
;MNDKTKEIKLKKYAMGNVSCLLFMFVISIFFGKEYGRLILFTIIPLYSIFYIFIYRKISKSYKSADKRLLAFGMVARGTFTGSIYYLSIFIFVLISSLFILTFIQYL
;
A
#
# COMPACT_ATOMS: atom_id res chain seq x y z
N MET A 1 19.54 -10.12 9.72
CA MET A 1 19.19 -8.68 9.68
C MET A 1 18.64 -8.25 11.03
N ASN A 2 19.21 -7.19 11.62
CA ASN A 2 18.73 -6.62 12.89
C ASN A 2 17.37 -5.93 12.71
N ASP A 3 16.60 -5.78 13.78
CA ASP A 3 15.26 -5.17 13.76
C ASP A 3 15.31 -3.68 13.38
N LYS A 4 16.35 -2.94 13.79
CA LYS A 4 16.55 -1.55 13.35
C LYS A 4 16.72 -1.45 11.82
N THR A 5 17.44 -2.39 11.21
CA THR A 5 17.62 -2.44 9.75
C THR A 5 16.31 -2.77 9.04
N LYS A 6 15.48 -3.64 9.62
CA LYS A 6 14.12 -3.94 9.12
C LYS A 6 13.24 -2.71 9.13
N GLU A 7 13.27 -1.94 10.20
CA GLU A 7 12.48 -0.71 10.36
C GLU A 7 12.88 0.36 9.33
N ILE A 8 14.19 0.62 9.15
CA ILE A 8 14.69 1.55 8.13
C ILE A 8 14.26 1.09 6.73
N LYS A 9 14.38 -0.20 6.43
CA LYS A 9 13.98 -0.77 5.15
C LYS A 9 12.47 -0.61 4.92
N LEU A 10 11.66 -0.86 5.95
CA LEU A 10 10.21 -0.68 5.92
C LEU A 10 9.81 0.78 5.67
N LYS A 11 10.51 1.73 6.31
CA LYS A 11 10.32 3.17 6.12
C LYS A 11 10.64 3.60 4.69
N LYS A 12 11.73 3.07 4.12
CA LYS A 12 12.10 3.32 2.72
C LYS A 12 11.03 2.83 1.74
N TYR A 13 10.50 1.61 1.95
CA TYR A 13 9.40 1.12 1.12
C TYR A 13 8.11 1.91 1.31
N ALA A 14 7.82 2.37 2.53
CA ALA A 14 6.64 3.19 2.81
C ALA A 14 6.71 4.53 2.05
N MET A 15 7.86 5.20 2.13
CA MET A 15 8.12 6.43 1.37
C MET A 15 8.03 6.17 -0.13
N GLY A 16 8.66 5.11 -0.64
CA GLY A 16 8.57 4.75 -2.06
C GLY A 16 7.14 4.51 -2.53
N ASN A 17 6.33 3.83 -1.71
CA ASN A 17 4.92 3.60 -1.99
C ASN A 17 4.11 4.90 -2.04
N VAL A 18 4.29 5.80 -1.07
CA VAL A 18 3.63 7.12 -1.06
C VAL A 18 4.04 7.96 -2.25
N SER A 19 5.34 8.03 -2.54
CA SER A 19 5.85 8.79 -3.70
C SER A 19 5.29 8.23 -5.01
N CYS A 20 5.22 6.90 -5.15
CA CYS A 20 4.62 6.27 -6.32
C CYS A 20 3.12 6.57 -6.43
N LEU A 21 2.36 6.48 -5.34
CA LEU A 21 0.94 6.79 -5.32
C LEU A 21 0.67 8.25 -5.74
N LEU A 22 1.40 9.20 -5.16
CA LEU A 22 1.27 10.62 -5.51
C LEU A 22 1.65 10.88 -6.97
N PHE A 23 2.76 10.30 -7.43
CA PHE A 23 3.22 10.46 -8.80
C PHE A 23 2.22 9.89 -9.81
N MET A 24 1.71 8.68 -9.57
CA MET A 24 0.70 8.05 -10.43
C MET A 24 -0.62 8.80 -10.42
N PHE A 25 -1.01 9.36 -9.27
CA PHE A 25 -2.19 10.21 -9.18
C PHE A 25 -2.03 11.48 -10.02
N VAL A 26 -0.90 12.18 -9.90
CA VAL A 26 -0.59 13.37 -10.71
C VAL A 26 -0.57 13.02 -12.20
N ILE A 27 0.12 11.95 -12.60
CA ILE A 27 0.13 11.47 -13.99
C ILE A 27 -1.30 11.19 -14.47
N SER A 28 -2.13 10.53 -13.67
CA SER A 28 -3.50 10.20 -14.09
C SER A 28 -4.37 11.43 -14.35
N ILE A 29 -4.05 12.58 -13.75
CA ILE A 29 -4.73 13.86 -14.00
C ILE A 29 -4.27 14.49 -15.32
N PHE A 30 -2.96 14.40 -15.62
CA PHE A 30 -2.40 14.96 -16.85
C PHE A 30 -2.70 14.11 -18.08
N PHE A 31 -2.75 12.78 -17.93
CA PHE A 31 -3.13 11.87 -18.99
C PHE A 31 -4.66 11.86 -19.17
N GLY A 32 -5.11 11.82 -20.42
CA GLY A 32 -6.55 11.81 -20.74
C GLY A 32 -7.32 10.65 -20.09
N LYS A 33 -8.66 10.72 -20.14
CA LYS A 33 -9.59 9.83 -19.40
C LYS A 33 -9.28 8.33 -19.55
N GLU A 34 -8.82 7.87 -20.71
CA GLU A 34 -8.53 6.46 -20.95
C GLU A 34 -7.26 5.98 -20.23
N TYR A 35 -6.14 6.65 -20.46
CA TYR A 35 -4.86 6.31 -19.83
C TYR A 35 -4.85 6.59 -18.33
N GLY A 36 -5.51 7.66 -17.88
CA GLY A 36 -5.67 7.96 -16.47
C GLY A 36 -6.42 6.86 -15.72
N ARG A 37 -7.52 6.34 -16.29
CA ARG A 37 -8.25 5.19 -15.72
C ARG A 37 -7.38 3.95 -15.66
N LEU A 38 -6.65 3.63 -16.73
CA LEU A 38 -5.77 2.46 -16.73
C LEU A 38 -4.77 2.52 -15.57
N ILE A 39 -4.10 3.65 -15.39
CA ILE A 39 -3.12 3.86 -14.30
C ILE A 39 -3.79 3.70 -12.92
N LEU A 40 -4.95 4.31 -12.72
CA LEU A 40 -5.69 4.25 -11.46
C LEU A 40 -6.16 2.83 -11.13
N PHE A 41 -6.69 2.09 -12.11
CA PHE A 41 -7.28 0.76 -11.88
C PHE A 41 -6.30 -0.40 -11.92
N THR A 42 -5.08 -0.21 -12.44
CA THR A 42 -4.06 -1.29 -12.49
C THR A 42 -2.82 -0.98 -11.67
N ILE A 43 -2.13 0.14 -11.94
CA ILE A 43 -0.82 0.40 -11.36
C ILE A 43 -0.92 0.70 -9.86
N ILE A 44 -1.86 1.57 -9.47
CA ILE A 44 -2.09 1.94 -8.07
C ILE A 44 -2.43 0.73 -7.16
N PRO A 45 -3.40 -0.15 -7.50
CA PRO A 45 -3.68 -1.30 -6.66
C PRO A 45 -2.52 -2.30 -6.67
N LEU A 46 -1.82 -2.49 -7.79
CA LEU A 46 -0.67 -3.39 -7.85
C LEU A 46 0.46 -2.95 -6.90
N TYR A 47 0.78 -1.65 -6.87
CA TYR A 47 1.80 -1.10 -5.99
C TYR A 47 1.38 -1.16 -4.50
N SER A 48 0.09 -0.95 -4.24
CA SER A 48 -0.49 -1.11 -2.90
C SER A 48 -0.38 -2.55 -2.40
N ILE A 49 -0.71 -3.53 -3.24
CA ILE A 49 -0.53 -4.97 -2.95
C ILE A 49 0.94 -5.29 -2.67
N PHE A 50 1.84 -4.78 -3.50
CA PHE A 50 3.29 -4.98 -3.30
C PHE A 50 3.73 -4.49 -1.92
N TYR A 51 3.31 -3.29 -1.51
CA TYR A 51 3.64 -2.77 -0.18
C TYR A 51 3.03 -3.61 0.95
N ILE A 52 1.79 -4.07 0.81
CA ILE A 52 1.13 -4.97 1.78
C ILE A 52 1.96 -6.24 1.99
N PHE A 53 2.44 -6.87 0.92
CA PHE A 53 3.25 -8.08 1.01
C PHE A 53 4.61 -7.83 1.64
N ILE A 54 5.31 -6.76 1.23
CA ILE A 54 6.61 -6.39 1.82
C ILE A 54 6.45 -6.10 3.31
N TYR A 55 5.43 -5.33 3.69
CA TYR A 55 5.16 -5.01 5.08
C TYR A 55 4.91 -6.28 5.89
N ARG A 56 4.02 -7.16 5.43
CA ARG A 56 3.75 -8.44 6.09
C ARG A 56 5.00 -9.32 6.21
N LYS A 57 5.81 -9.42 5.15
CA LYS A 57 7.03 -10.24 5.14
C LYS A 57 8.06 -9.73 6.14
N ILE A 58 8.31 -8.42 6.15
CA ILE A 58 9.28 -7.82 7.07
C ILE A 58 8.75 -7.91 8.51
N SER A 59 7.49 -7.57 8.75
CA SER A 59 6.89 -7.58 10.09
C SER A 59 6.81 -8.98 10.70
N LYS A 60 6.54 -10.03 9.91
CA LYS A 60 6.62 -11.42 10.41
C LYS A 60 8.04 -11.86 10.76
N SER A 61 9.06 -11.23 10.18
CA SER A 61 10.46 -11.60 10.40
C SER A 61 11.10 -10.98 11.65
N TYR A 62 10.40 -10.11 12.40
CA TYR A 62 10.91 -9.55 13.65
C TYR A 62 11.20 -10.66 14.67
N LYS A 63 12.35 -10.55 15.38
CA LYS A 63 12.77 -11.58 16.33
C LYS A 63 11.93 -11.57 17.62
N SER A 64 11.52 -10.38 18.08
CA SER A 64 10.69 -10.24 19.28
C SER A 64 9.20 -10.40 18.94
N ALA A 65 8.50 -11.20 19.75
CA ALA A 65 7.06 -11.37 19.64
C ALA A 65 6.31 -10.05 19.84
N ASP A 66 6.79 -9.21 20.77
CA ASP A 66 6.19 -7.89 21.05
C ASP A 66 6.26 -6.98 19.84
N LYS A 67 7.41 -6.89 19.15
CA LYS A 67 7.52 -6.08 17.92
C LYS A 67 6.67 -6.63 16.77
N ARG A 68 6.50 -7.95 16.69
CA ARG A 68 5.58 -8.55 15.71
C ARG A 68 4.14 -8.13 16.00
N LEU A 69 3.70 -8.22 17.26
CA LEU A 69 2.36 -7.79 17.69
C LEU A 69 2.17 -6.29 17.48
N LEU A 70 3.15 -5.46 17.88
CA LEU A 70 3.12 -4.01 17.71
C LEU A 70 3.09 -3.60 16.23
N ALA A 71 3.68 -4.38 15.32
CA ALA A 71 3.63 -4.11 13.88
C ALA A 71 2.29 -4.48 13.22
N PHE A 72 1.43 -5.28 13.86
CA PHE A 72 0.11 -5.65 13.32
C PHE A 72 -1.08 -5.15 14.16
N GLY A 73 -0.84 -4.73 15.40
CA GLY A 73 -1.85 -4.26 16.34
C GLY A 73 -2.21 -2.79 16.18
N MET A 74 -3.10 -2.30 17.04
CA MET A 74 -3.57 -0.90 17.03
C MET A 74 -2.43 0.12 17.18
N VAL A 75 -1.36 -0.22 17.91
CA VAL A 75 -0.18 0.65 18.07
C VAL A 75 0.58 0.84 16.75
N ALA A 76 0.51 -0.11 15.81
CA ALA A 76 1.08 0.03 14.47
C ALA A 76 0.47 1.22 13.71
N ARG A 77 -0.82 1.53 13.95
CA ARG A 77 -1.55 2.65 13.31
C ARG A 77 -0.94 4.02 13.65
N GLY A 78 -0.25 4.13 14.79
CA GLY A 78 0.45 5.35 15.20
C GLY A 78 1.82 5.54 14.52
N THR A 79 2.31 4.52 13.81
CA THR A 79 3.59 4.59 13.09
C THR A 79 3.35 4.89 11.61
N PHE A 80 4.18 5.75 11.01
CA PHE A 80 4.08 6.11 9.59
C PHE A 80 3.97 4.88 8.68
N THR A 81 4.83 3.87 8.88
CA THR A 81 4.83 2.65 8.07
C THR A 81 3.55 1.84 8.22
N GLY A 82 2.99 1.74 9.44
CA GLY A 82 1.70 1.11 9.66
C GLY A 82 0.54 1.90 9.05
N SER A 83 0.54 3.24 9.14
CA SER A 83 -0.46 4.07 8.46
C SER A 83 -0.47 3.84 6.95
N ILE A 84 0.71 3.80 6.32
CA ILE A 84 0.81 3.51 4.87
C ILE A 84 0.33 2.08 4.56
N TYR A 85 0.54 1.12 5.44
CA TYR A 85 0.07 -0.25 5.24
C TYR A 85 -1.46 -0.32 5.22
N TYR A 86 -2.13 0.31 6.18
CA TYR A 86 -3.59 0.38 6.20
C TYR A 86 -4.14 1.23 5.05
N LEU A 87 -3.46 2.31 4.67
CA LEU A 87 -3.80 3.09 3.48
C LEU A 87 -3.74 2.24 2.21
N SER A 88 -2.70 1.43 2.03
CA SER A 88 -2.59 0.52 0.89
C SER A 88 -3.69 -0.54 0.88
N ILE A 89 -4.08 -1.08 2.04
CA ILE A 89 -5.24 -1.98 2.12
C ILE A 89 -6.51 -1.25 1.70
N PHE A 90 -6.72 -0.04 2.23
CA PHE A 90 -7.89 0.78 1.91
C PHE A 90 -7.97 1.08 0.41
N ILE A 91 -6.88 1.55 -0.19
CA ILE A 91 -6.80 1.83 -1.63
C ILE A 91 -7.11 0.58 -2.45
N PHE A 92 -6.52 -0.56 -2.08
CA PHE A 92 -6.76 -1.82 -2.78
C PHE A 92 -8.24 -2.22 -2.72
N VAL A 93 -8.84 -2.23 -1.52
CA VAL A 93 -10.27 -2.58 -1.33
C VAL A 93 -11.18 -1.60 -2.09
N LEU A 94 -10.89 -0.30 -2.00
CA LEU A 94 -11.65 0.73 -2.70
C LEU A 94 -11.62 0.50 -4.21
N ILE A 95 -10.44 0.36 -4.81
CA ILE A 95 -10.29 0.18 -6.26
C ILE A 95 -10.89 -1.14 -6.72
N SER A 96 -10.70 -2.23 -5.97
CA SER A 96 -11.35 -3.51 -6.27
C SER A 96 -12.88 -3.41 -6.21
N SER A 97 -13.43 -2.71 -5.22
CA SER A 97 -14.88 -2.50 -5.13
C SER A 97 -15.43 -1.67 -6.30
N LEU A 98 -14.73 -0.60 -6.68
CA LEU A 98 -15.09 0.22 -7.84
C LEU A 98 -15.01 -0.56 -9.14
N PHE A 99 -13.99 -1.41 -9.30
CA PHE A 99 -13.86 -2.28 -10.46
C PHE A 99 -15.03 -3.27 -10.57
N ILE A 100 -15.40 -3.93 -9.46
CA ILE A 100 -16.54 -4.85 -9.41
C ILE A 100 -17.85 -4.13 -9.76
N LEU A 101 -18.09 -2.96 -9.16
CA LEU A 101 -19.30 -2.16 -9.44
C LEU A 101 -19.38 -1.75 -10.91
N THR A 102 -18.27 -1.34 -11.49
CA THR A 102 -18.20 -1.00 -12.91
C THR A 102 -18.53 -2.24 -13.76
N PHE A 103 -17.96 -3.40 -13.44
CA PHE A 103 -18.22 -4.64 -14.18
C PHE A 103 -19.68 -5.09 -14.09
N ILE A 104 -20.32 -4.97 -12.92
CA ILE A 104 -21.74 -5.31 -12.73
C ILE A 104 -22.66 -4.40 -13.57
N GLN A 105 -22.32 -3.13 -13.78
CA GLN A 105 -23.14 -2.21 -14.59
C GLN A 105 -23.13 -2.53 -16.09
N TYR A 106 -22.17 -3.30 -16.59
CA TYR A 106 -22.04 -3.67 -18.00
C TYR A 106 -22.55 -5.09 -18.31
N LEU A 107 -23.15 -5.77 -17.32
CA LEU A 107 -23.68 -7.12 -17.41
C LEU A 107 -25.20 -7.11 -17.32
#